data_AF-A0A9E5ATN9-F1
#
_entry.id   AF-A0A9E5ATN9-F1
#
_cell.length_a   1.000
_cell.length_b   1.000
_cell.length_c   1.000
_cell.angle_alpha   90.00
_cell.angle_beta   90.00
_cell.angle_gamma   90.00
#
_symmetry.space_group_name_H-M   'P 1'
#
loop_
_entity.id
_entity.type
_entity.pdbx_description
1 polymer ?
#
loop_
_entity_poly.entity_id
_entity_poly.type
_entity_poly.pdbx_seq_one_letter_code
_entity_poly.pdbx_strand_id
1 'polypeptide(L)'
;MRLLLVHNILNDSTSVSGVLREYVNMAREWRELGHTVDFLVARAAFPQLQRLAPGVRLVCSDSFFNATGHLDQAWRYLPAYAWRCVTSHFTRLPERYDLVYATGPFPGEIYPARVIARR
;
A
#
# COMPACT_ATOMS: atom_id res chain seq x y z
N MET A 1 10.83 12.59 -9.71
CA MET A 1 9.37 12.59 -9.46
C MET A 1 9.08 11.91 -8.14
N ARG A 2 7.92 12.19 -7.55
CA ARG A 2 7.41 11.58 -6.33
C ARG A 2 6.30 10.60 -6.68
N LEU A 3 6.50 9.34 -6.32
CA LEU A 3 5.66 8.22 -6.72
C LEU A 3 5.03 7.61 -5.46
N LEU A 4 3.72 7.38 -5.48
CA LEU A 4 3.00 6.69 -4.41
C LEU A 4 2.45 5.35 -4.91
N LEU A 5 2.96 4.26 -4.36
CA LEU A 5 2.44 2.91 -4.58
C LEU A 5 1.35 2.60 -3.54
N VAL A 6 0.13 2.31 -3.99
CA VAL A 6 -0.99 1.98 -3.10
C VAL A 6 -1.17 0.47 -3.05
N HIS A 7 -0.74 -0.15 -1.94
CA HIS A 7 -0.75 -1.61 -1.73
C HIS A 7 -1.51 -2.00 -0.46
N ASN A 8 -2.83 -2.08 -0.59
CA ASN A 8 -3.76 -2.24 0.53
C ASN A 8 -4.40 -3.63 0.61
N ILE A 9 -3.95 -4.59 -0.21
CA ILE A 9 -4.48 -5.94 -0.17
C ILE A 9 -3.79 -6.82 0.86
N LEU A 10 -4.50 -7.90 1.26
CA LEU A 10 -4.05 -9.04 2.08
C LEU A 10 -2.56 -9.00 2.41
N ASN A 11 -2.26 -8.39 3.54
CA ASN A 11 -0.93 -8.38 4.11
C ASN A 11 -1.04 -9.02 5.50
N ASP A 12 -0.58 -10.26 5.58
CA ASP A 12 -0.45 -11.04 6.81
C ASP A 12 0.86 -10.71 7.56
N SER A 13 1.57 -9.65 7.14
CA SER A 13 2.87 -9.18 7.61
C SER A 13 4.05 -10.14 7.39
N THR A 14 3.78 -11.33 6.83
CA THR A 14 4.74 -12.44 6.75
C THR A 14 4.93 -12.92 5.32
N SER A 15 3.85 -13.19 4.58
CA SER A 15 3.88 -13.79 3.25
C SER A 15 4.17 -12.76 2.17
N VAL A 16 5.17 -13.05 1.34
CA VAL A 16 5.53 -12.20 0.18
C VAL A 16 4.87 -12.78 -1.06
N SER A 17 3.80 -12.15 -1.54
CA SER A 17 3.20 -12.52 -2.82
C SER A 17 4.11 -12.11 -3.98
N GLY A 18 3.97 -12.79 -5.13
CA GLY A 18 4.68 -12.38 -6.35
C GLY A 18 4.36 -10.94 -6.76
N VAL A 19 3.12 -10.52 -6.52
CA VAL A 19 2.62 -9.15 -6.70
C VAL A 19 3.42 -8.17 -5.83
N LEU A 20 3.49 -8.39 -4.51
CA LEU A 20 4.27 -7.54 -3.61
C LEU A 20 5.75 -7.47 -4.00
N ARG A 21 6.34 -8.62 -4.38
CA ARG A 21 7.73 -8.69 -4.82
C ARG A 21 7.99 -7.83 -6.05
N GLU A 22 7.07 -7.86 -7.01
CA GLU A 22 7.17 -7.03 -8.22
C GLU A 22 7.15 -5.54 -7.89
N TYR A 23 6.22 -5.09 -7.04
CA TYR A 23 6.15 -3.68 -6.65
C TYR A 23 7.36 -3.22 -5.84
N VAL A 24 7.92 -4.10 -5.00
CA VAL A 24 9.17 -3.83 -4.32
C VAL A 24 10.33 -3.67 -5.31
N ASN A 25 10.43 -4.55 -6.31
CA ASN A 25 11.47 -4.44 -7.34
C ASN A 25 11.31 -3.14 -8.13
N MET A 26 10.10 -2.83 -8.60
CA MET A 26 9.82 -1.59 -9.31
C MET A 26 10.14 -0.34 -8.46
N ALA A 27 9.83 -0.37 -7.16
CA ALA A 27 10.19 0.72 -6.26
C ALA A 27 11.72 0.90 -6.11
N ARG A 28 12.50 -0.20 -6.17
CA ARG A 28 13.96 -0.14 -6.15
C ARG A 28 14.50 0.49 -7.44
N GLU A 29 14.07 0.00 -8.59
CA GLU A 29 14.47 0.53 -9.90
C GLU A 29 14.18 2.02 -10.03
N TRP A 30 12.97 2.46 -9.65
CA TRP A 30 12.62 3.88 -9.70
C TRP A 30 13.47 4.75 -8.76
N ARG A 31 13.88 4.21 -7.61
CA ARG A 31 14.79 4.92 -6.70
C ARG A 31 16.20 5.01 -7.27
N GLU A 32 16.68 3.98 -7.95
CA GLU A 32 17.97 4.01 -8.65
C GLU A 32 17.97 5.06 -9.77
N LEU A 33 16.83 5.28 -10.42
CA LEU A 33 16.61 6.38 -11.36
C LEU A 33 16.44 7.76 -10.70
N GLY A 34 16.61 7.87 -9.38
CA GLY A 34 16.54 9.12 -8.62
C GLY A 34 15.13 9.60 -8.30
N HIS A 35 14.11 8.74 -8.36
CA HIS A 35 12.76 9.07 -7.93
C HIS A 35 12.56 8.83 -6.42
N THR A 36 11.64 9.58 -5.82
CA THR A 36 11.17 9.31 -4.46
C THR A 36 9.97 8.36 -4.56
N VAL A 37 10.04 7.21 -3.89
CA VAL A 37 8.98 6.21 -3.90
C VAL A 37 8.49 5.96 -2.48
N ASP A 38 7.19 6.15 -2.28
CA ASP A 38 6.50 5.90 -1.02
C ASP A 38 5.44 4.82 -1.22
N PHE A 39 5.11 4.10 -0.16
CA PHE A 39 4.07 3.07 -0.14
C PHE A 39 2.93 3.47 0.79
N LEU A 40 1.69 3.51 0.28
CA LEU A 40 0.47 3.61 1.08
C LEU A 40 -0.09 2.21 1.35
N VAL A 41 0.00 1.78 2.61
CA VAL A 41 -0.27 0.39 3.00
C VAL A 41 -0.86 0.28 4.41
N ALA A 42 -1.40 -0.91 4.71
CA ALA A 42 -1.74 -1.32 6.07
C ALA A 42 -0.58 -1.12 7.05
N ARG A 43 -0.84 -0.72 8.30
CA ARG A 43 0.21 -0.75 9.34
C ARG A 43 0.82 -2.14 9.51
N ALA A 44 0.02 -3.20 9.40
CA ALA A 44 0.51 -4.58 9.45
C ALA A 44 1.57 -4.90 8.39
N ALA A 45 1.54 -4.21 7.23
CA ALA A 45 2.52 -4.40 6.16
C ALA A 45 3.89 -3.77 6.45
N PHE A 46 3.98 -2.88 7.46
CA PHE A 46 5.18 -2.06 7.67
C PHE A 46 6.44 -2.89 7.93
N PRO A 47 6.45 -3.88 8.85
CA PRO A 47 7.65 -4.66 9.12
C PRO A 47 8.14 -5.45 7.91
N GLN A 48 7.22 -5.89 7.05
CA GLN A 48 7.56 -6.61 5.84
C GLN A 48 8.16 -5.67 4.78
N LEU A 49 7.51 -4.54 4.51
CA LEU A 49 7.98 -3.58 3.51
C LEU A 49 9.26 -2.86 3.93
N GLN A 50 9.48 -2.61 5.23
CA GLN A 50 10.75 -2.08 5.72
C GLN A 50 11.92 -3.03 5.45
N ARG A 51 11.70 -4.35 5.55
CA ARG A 51 12.71 -5.36 5.22
C ARG A 51 12.92 -5.50 3.71
N LEU A 52 11.84 -5.48 2.93
CA LEU A 52 11.89 -5.71 1.48
C LEU A 52 12.32 -4.47 0.69
N ALA A 53 11.94 -3.27 1.10
CA ALA A 53 12.21 -2.01 0.41
C ALA A 53 12.79 -0.98 1.39
N PRO A 54 13.97 -1.22 1.99
CA PRO A 54 14.55 -0.29 2.96
C PRO A 54 14.75 1.10 2.35
N GLY A 55 14.32 2.13 3.06
CA GLY A 55 14.45 3.53 2.64
C GLY A 55 13.27 4.10 1.85
N VAL A 56 12.23 3.32 1.54
CA VAL A 56 10.95 3.87 1.09
C VAL A 56 10.17 4.40 2.30
N ARG A 57 9.45 5.52 2.14
CA ARG A 57 8.55 5.99 3.20
C ARG A 57 7.28 5.15 3.18
N LEU A 58 6.80 4.76 4.36
CA LEU A 58 5.54 4.05 4.50
C LEU A 58 4.47 4.98 5.05
N VAL A 59 3.39 5.15 4.30
CA VAL A 59 2.19 5.88 4.67
C VAL A 59 1.15 4.87 5.13
N CYS A 60 0.60 5.08 6.32
CA CYS A 60 -0.40 4.20 6.89
C CYS A 60 -1.78 4.51 6.29
N SER A 61 -2.40 3.55 5.60
CA SER A 61 -3.79 3.64 5.14
C SER A 61 -4.81 3.30 6.23
N ASP A 62 -4.43 2.38 7.12
CA ASP A 62 -5.24 1.91 8.24
C ASP A 62 -4.36 1.20 9.29
N SER A 63 -4.70 1.37 10.56
CA SER A 63 -3.96 0.78 11.70
C SER A 63 -4.62 -0.47 12.31
N PHE A 64 -5.82 -0.86 11.86
CA PHE A 64 -6.62 -1.92 12.50
C PHE A 64 -6.55 -3.26 11.77
N PHE A 65 -6.37 -3.23 10.45
CA PHE A 65 -6.33 -4.43 9.64
C PHE A 65 -5.03 -5.21 9.89
N ASN A 66 -5.22 -6.48 10.21
CA ASN A 66 -4.19 -7.50 10.16
C ASN A 66 -4.80 -8.80 9.60
N ALA A 67 -4.23 -9.32 8.52
CA ALA A 67 -4.68 -10.57 7.92
C ALA A 67 -3.93 -11.82 8.43
N THR A 68 -3.00 -11.67 9.38
CA THR A 68 -2.26 -12.80 9.94
C THR A 68 -3.21 -13.83 10.55
N GLY A 69 -3.07 -15.09 10.14
CA GLY A 69 -3.77 -16.23 10.74
C GLY A 69 -5.16 -16.57 10.19
N HIS A 70 -5.76 -15.75 9.32
CA HIS A 70 -7.05 -16.08 8.67
C HIS A 70 -7.10 -15.68 7.18
N LEU A 71 -5.98 -15.83 6.46
CA LEU A 71 -5.90 -15.57 5.01
C LEU A 71 -6.94 -16.35 4.19
N ASP A 72 -7.27 -17.57 4.64
CA ASP A 72 -8.31 -18.45 4.09
C ASP A 72 -9.73 -17.87 4.24
N GLN A 73 -9.92 -16.90 5.15
CA GLN A 73 -11.21 -16.30 5.47
C GLN A 73 -11.24 -14.83 5.05
N ALA A 74 -10.98 -14.58 3.77
CA ALA A 74 -10.93 -13.24 3.18
C ALA A 74 -12.18 -12.37 3.48
N TRP A 75 -13.35 -12.99 3.68
CA TRP A 75 -14.61 -12.33 4.05
C TRP A 75 -14.52 -11.56 5.37
N ARG A 76 -13.70 -11.99 6.34
CA ARG A 76 -13.49 -11.29 7.62
C ARG A 76 -12.90 -9.90 7.45
N TYR A 77 -12.24 -9.66 6.32
CA TYR A 77 -11.52 -8.43 6.07
C TYR A 77 -12.27 -7.45 5.17
N LEU A 78 -13.46 -7.81 4.67
CA LEU A 78 -14.32 -6.90 3.91
C LEU A 78 -14.64 -5.60 4.66
N PRO A 79 -14.97 -5.60 5.97
CA PRO A 79 -15.20 -4.37 6.71
C PRO A 79 -13.95 -3.49 6.78
N ALA A 80 -12.77 -4.09 6.95
CA ALA A 80 -11.52 -3.36 7.02
C ALA A 80 -11.09 -2.82 5.63
N TYR A 81 -11.43 -3.51 4.53
CA TYR A 81 -11.29 -2.96 3.18
C TYR A 81 -12.23 -1.77 2.93
N ALA A 82 -13.49 -1.88 3.35
CA ALA A 82 -14.43 -0.76 3.27
C ALA A 82 -13.94 0.43 4.09
N TRP A 83 -13.44 0.17 5.31
CA TRP A 83 -12.84 1.18 6.17
C TRP A 83 -11.67 1.89 5.49
N ARG A 84 -10.78 1.17 4.80
CA ARG A 84 -9.69 1.76 4.01
C ARG A 84 -10.16 2.67 2.88
N CYS A 85 -11.23 2.28 2.19
CA CYS A 85 -11.84 3.15 1.19
C CYS A 85 -12.34 4.45 1.83
N VAL A 86 -12.96 4.37 3.01
CA VAL A 86 -13.39 5.56 3.75
C VAL A 86 -12.18 6.38 4.23
N THR A 87 -11.20 5.77 4.87
CA THR A 87 -10.03 6.48 5.41
C THR A 87 -9.18 7.11 4.32
N SER A 88 -9.19 6.58 3.09
CA SER A 88 -8.51 7.22 1.95
C SER A 88 -8.96 8.68 1.73
N HIS A 89 -10.20 9.03 2.09
CA HIS A 89 -10.71 10.41 2.08
C HIS A 89 -10.02 11.34 3.09
N PHE A 90 -9.48 10.77 4.16
CA PHE A 90 -8.93 11.48 5.30
C PHE A 90 -7.43 11.24 5.51
N THR A 91 -6.83 10.28 4.79
CA THR A 91 -5.39 10.00 4.84
C THR A 91 -4.63 11.26 4.50
N ARG A 92 -3.81 11.73 5.44
CA ARG A 92 -2.91 12.85 5.24
C ARG A 92 -1.64 12.33 4.60
N LEU A 93 -1.41 12.79 3.37
CA LEU A 93 -0.18 12.51 2.66
C LEU A 93 0.88 13.52 3.11
N PRO A 94 2.14 13.08 3.28
CA PRO A 94 3.19 13.99 3.71
C PRO A 94 3.49 15.05 2.66
N GLU A 95 3.34 14.70 1.38
CA GLU A 95 3.74 15.52 0.23
C GLU A 95 2.81 15.25 -0.96
N ARG A 96 2.85 16.10 -1.98
CA ARG A 96 2.15 15.89 -3.25
C ARG A 96 2.90 14.85 -4.08
N TYR A 97 2.18 13.98 -4.76
CA TYR A 97 2.74 12.94 -5.63
C TYR A 97 2.47 13.25 -7.09
N ASP A 98 3.48 13.06 -7.94
CA ASP A 98 3.38 13.24 -9.39
C ASP A 98 2.67 12.04 -10.04
N LEU A 99 2.85 10.85 -9.47
CA LEU A 99 2.18 9.62 -9.88
C LEU A 99 1.66 8.86 -8.67
N VAL A 100 0.40 8.42 -8.75
CA VAL A 100 -0.21 7.51 -7.80
C VAL A 100 -0.56 6.23 -8.55
N TYR A 101 0.00 5.11 -8.11
CA TYR A 101 -0.09 3.84 -8.81
C TYR A 101 -0.74 2.80 -7.90
N ALA A 102 -1.85 2.23 -8.35
CA ALA A 102 -2.51 1.12 -7.65
C ALA A 102 -1.78 -0.19 -7.96
N THR A 103 -1.38 -0.94 -6.94
CA THR A 103 -0.60 -2.19 -7.10
C THR A 103 -1.43 -3.40 -7.53
N GLY A 104 -2.66 -3.19 -7.99
CA GLY A 104 -3.52 -4.29 -8.37
C GLY A 104 -4.91 -3.82 -8.80
N PRO A 105 -5.69 -4.73 -9.42
CA PRO A 105 -6.99 -4.39 -9.96
C PRO A 105 -8.10 -4.33 -8.90
N PHE A 106 -7.77 -4.48 -7.62
CA PHE A 106 -8.77 -4.67 -6.59
C PHE A 106 -9.33 -3.34 -6.08
N PRO A 107 -10.61 -3.29 -5.68
CA PRO A 107 -11.23 -2.07 -5.16
C PRO A 107 -10.46 -1.43 -4.00
N GLY A 108 -9.85 -2.24 -3.13
CA GLY A 108 -9.04 -1.77 -2.00
C GLY A 108 -7.76 -1.01 -2.39
N GLU A 109 -7.35 -1.08 -3.66
CA GLU A 109 -6.16 -0.39 -4.19
C GLU A 109 -6.56 0.71 -5.17
N ILE A 110 -7.43 0.37 -6.15
CA ILE A 110 -7.88 1.32 -7.18
C ILE A 110 -8.65 2.49 -6.56
N TYR A 111 -9.61 2.23 -5.66
CA TYR A 111 -10.44 3.29 -5.13
C TYR A 111 -9.62 4.28 -4.29
N PRO A 112 -8.80 3.85 -3.30
CA PRO A 112 -7.92 4.76 -2.59
C PRO A 112 -6.94 5.50 -3.49
N ALA A 113 -6.31 4.82 -4.47
CA ALA A 113 -5.41 5.46 -5.43
C ALA A 113 -6.12 6.56 -6.22
N ARG A 114 -7.33 6.30 -6.72
CA ARG A 114 -8.13 7.28 -7.46
C ARG A 114 -8.54 8.47 -6.60
N VAL A 115 -8.95 8.23 -5.35
CA VAL A 115 -9.32 9.29 -4.41
C VAL A 115 -8.11 10.18 -4.10
N ILE A 116 -6.95 9.58 -3.90
CA ILE A 116 -5.71 10.29 -3.59
C ILE A 116 -5.18 11.07 -4.79
N ALA A 117 -5.18 10.46 -5.97
CA ALA A 117 -4.70 11.10 -7.20
C ALA A 117 -5.50 12.36 -7.61
N ARG A 118 -6.71 12.53 -7.06
CA ARG A 118 -7.58 13.69 -7.34
C ARG A 118 -7.31 14.90 -6.45
N ARG A 119 -6.42 14.79 -5.46
CA ARG A 119 -6.02 15.89 -4.57
C ARG A 119 -4.75 16.56 -5.06
#